data_AF-A0A3C0TKQ6-F1
#
_entry.id   AF-A0A3C0TKQ6-F1
#
_cell.length_a   1.000
_cell.length_b   1.000
_cell.length_c   1.000
_cell.angle_alpha   90.00
_cell.angle_beta   90.00
_cell.angle_gamma   90.00
#
_symmetry.space_group_name_H-M   'P 1'
#
loop_
_entity.id
_entity.type
_entity.pdbx_description
1 polymer ?
#
loop_
_entity_poly.entity_id
_entity_poly.type
_entity_poly.pdbx_seq_one_letter_code
_entity_poly.pdbx_strand_id
1 'polypeptide(L)'
;MKRQHSKEHIRPGYLLVMLGLFLLVGCDAGNSFKIPRKTSQLNGWQGITIKYGTTCPDCCDLVFPGDFGHADKKKLQVIIKLVRSGTKIDDVDCMRPVQYYALRHLLQLAVVKQDAGAALSLLSPSAHGGFNLDGEVAEEYAGEYQLRVLEKFKDLRPLLNVKLEEELSDSICSWLEVLGEKSDRIRVKRVISRLQSEGFSQFAALFSKRCKGLFN
;
A
#
# COMPACT_ATOMS: atom_id res chain seq x y z
N MET A 1 -15.04 -53.29 -52.83
CA MET A 1 -16.12 -54.27 -52.55
C MET A 1 -15.59 -55.31 -51.55
N LYS A 2 -16.34 -55.59 -50.46
CA LYS A 2 -16.15 -56.62 -49.39
C LYS A 2 -14.90 -56.44 -48.51
N ARG A 3 -14.91 -55.98 -47.24
CA ARG A 3 -15.59 -56.34 -45.96
C ARG A 3 -15.23 -57.71 -45.36
N GLN A 4 -14.98 -57.67 -44.03
CA GLN A 4 -15.04 -58.72 -42.98
C GLN A 4 -13.73 -59.49 -42.68
N HIS A 5 -13.37 -59.87 -41.44
CA HIS A 5 -13.96 -59.78 -40.09
C HIS A 5 -12.80 -59.89 -39.07
N SER A 6 -12.76 -59.06 -38.03
CA SER A 6 -12.98 -59.40 -36.60
C SER A 6 -12.24 -60.62 -36.04
N LYS A 7 -11.44 -60.40 -34.97
CA LYS A 7 -11.55 -61.19 -33.73
C LYS A 7 -10.94 -60.44 -32.54
N GLU A 8 -11.77 -60.31 -31.52
CA GLU A 8 -11.49 -59.87 -30.16
C GLU A 8 -10.57 -60.85 -29.41
N HIS A 9 -9.78 -60.35 -28.48
CA HIS A 9 -9.57 -61.04 -27.20
C HIS A 9 -9.36 -60.03 -26.05
N ILE A 10 -9.89 -60.43 -24.90
CA ILE A 10 -10.34 -59.66 -23.76
C ILE A 10 -9.35 -59.85 -22.59
N ARG A 11 -8.84 -58.72 -22.05
CA ARG A 11 -8.53 -58.35 -20.63
C ARG A 11 -7.60 -59.26 -19.78
N PRO A 12 -7.26 -58.87 -18.53
CA PRO A 12 -6.79 -57.59 -18.01
C PRO A 12 -5.52 -57.74 -17.12
N GLY A 13 -4.67 -56.72 -17.07
CA GLY A 13 -3.58 -56.63 -16.09
C GLY A 13 -3.64 -55.29 -15.36
N TYR A 14 -4.52 -55.19 -14.36
CA TYR A 14 -4.53 -54.07 -13.43
C TYR A 14 -3.28 -54.11 -12.56
N LEU A 15 -2.27 -53.29 -12.87
CA LEU A 15 -1.27 -52.90 -11.89
C LEU A 15 -1.63 -51.50 -11.40
N LEU A 16 -2.48 -51.45 -10.36
CA LEU A 16 -2.61 -50.28 -9.50
C LEU A 16 -1.25 -50.04 -8.84
N VAL A 17 -0.47 -49.09 -9.35
CA VAL A 17 0.57 -48.46 -8.55
C VAL A 17 -0.08 -47.26 -7.88
N MET A 18 -0.64 -47.53 -6.70
CA MET A 18 -1.01 -46.53 -5.70
C MET A 18 0.28 -45.87 -5.20
N LEU A 19 0.79 -44.88 -5.94
CA LEU A 19 1.70 -43.91 -5.37
C LEU A 19 0.83 -42.80 -4.78
N GLY A 20 0.46 -43.03 -3.52
CA GLY A 20 -0.07 -42.00 -2.64
C GLY A 20 0.96 -40.89 -2.49
N LEU A 21 0.87 -39.88 -3.35
CA LEU A 21 1.42 -38.57 -3.04
C LEU A 21 0.45 -37.94 -2.04
N PHE A 22 0.68 -38.22 -0.76
CA PHE A 22 0.32 -37.31 0.31
C PHE A 22 0.97 -35.96 -0.02
N LEU A 23 0.26 -35.13 -0.80
CA LEU A 23 0.48 -33.70 -0.74
C LEU A 23 0.09 -33.34 0.69
N LEU A 24 1.14 -33.27 1.51
CA LEU A 24 1.21 -32.49 2.72
C LEU A 24 0.55 -31.15 2.41
N VAL A 25 -0.75 -31.06 2.70
CA VAL A 25 -1.39 -29.81 3.02
C VAL A 25 -0.63 -29.36 4.26
N GLY A 26 0.45 -28.62 4.01
CA GLY A 26 1.00 -27.73 5.00
C GLY A 26 -0.13 -26.80 5.36
N CYS A 27 -0.87 -27.17 6.40
CA CYS A 27 -1.41 -26.22 7.33
C CYS A 27 -0.19 -25.41 7.82
N ASP A 28 0.21 -24.42 7.05
CA ASP A 28 0.64 -23.16 7.64
C ASP A 28 -0.60 -22.69 8.40
N ALA A 29 -0.72 -23.21 9.62
CA ALA A 29 -1.56 -22.65 10.65
C ALA A 29 -1.20 -21.17 10.66
N GLY A 30 -2.09 -20.37 10.05
CA GLY A 30 -1.92 -18.95 9.96
C GLY A 30 -1.72 -18.47 11.38
N ASN A 31 -0.47 -18.17 11.72
CA ASN A 31 -0.18 -17.39 12.90
C ASN A 31 -0.94 -16.09 12.67
N SER A 32 -2.12 -16.03 13.25
CA SER A 32 -3.00 -14.89 13.14
C SER A 32 -2.15 -13.70 13.54
N PHE A 33 -1.87 -12.85 12.57
CA PHE A 33 -0.98 -11.72 12.74
C PHE A 33 -1.71 -10.72 13.64
N LYS A 34 -1.65 -10.96 14.95
CA LYS A 34 -2.34 -10.15 15.93
C LYS A 34 -1.44 -8.98 16.27
N ILE A 35 -1.85 -7.81 15.83
CA ILE A 35 -1.20 -6.56 16.18
C ILE A 35 -1.26 -6.43 17.71
N PRO A 36 -0.12 -6.25 18.39
CA PRO A 36 -0.10 -6.02 19.83
C PRO A 36 -1.00 -4.85 20.22
N ARG A 37 -1.74 -4.99 21.32
CA ARG A 37 -2.64 -3.94 21.84
C ARG A 37 -2.10 -3.20 23.06
N LYS A 38 -0.97 -3.68 23.60
CA LYS A 38 -0.29 -3.08 24.75
C LYS A 38 1.12 -2.65 24.35
N THR A 39 1.60 -1.54 24.86
CA THR A 39 2.94 -1.00 24.58
C THR A 39 4.05 -1.96 24.97
N SER A 40 3.91 -2.64 26.11
CA SER A 40 4.83 -3.70 26.55
C SER A 40 5.00 -4.84 25.53
N GLN A 41 3.98 -5.10 24.72
CA GLN A 41 4.00 -6.12 23.67
C GLN A 41 4.43 -5.56 22.32
N LEU A 42 4.15 -4.28 22.06
CA LEU A 42 4.51 -3.61 20.81
C LEU A 42 6.00 -3.23 20.77
N ASN A 43 6.56 -2.82 21.90
CA ASN A 43 7.98 -2.46 22.00
C ASN A 43 8.86 -3.71 21.85
N GLY A 44 9.65 -3.75 20.78
CA GLY A 44 10.46 -4.89 20.37
C GLY A 44 9.77 -5.84 19.40
N TRP A 45 8.46 -5.69 19.15
CA TRP A 45 7.73 -6.55 18.22
C TRP A 45 8.20 -6.33 16.78
N GLN A 46 8.85 -7.35 16.22
CA GLN A 46 9.53 -7.28 14.92
C GLN A 46 10.57 -6.15 14.81
N GLY A 47 11.13 -5.73 15.95
CA GLY A 47 12.08 -4.61 16.02
C GLY A 47 11.43 -3.22 15.98
N ILE A 48 10.10 -3.13 15.96
CA ILE A 48 9.39 -1.86 16.13
C ILE A 48 9.56 -1.40 17.59
N THR A 49 9.84 -0.13 17.81
CA THR A 49 10.10 0.42 19.14
C THR A 49 9.24 1.64 19.42
N ILE A 50 9.00 1.93 20.70
CA ILE A 50 8.35 3.16 21.13
C ILE A 50 9.42 4.11 21.65
N LYS A 51 9.48 5.32 21.10
CA LYS A 51 10.44 6.37 21.50
C LYS A 51 9.70 7.58 22.03
N TYR A 52 10.10 8.03 23.22
CA TYR A 52 9.57 9.22 23.86
C TYR A 52 10.39 10.45 23.45
N GLY A 53 9.76 11.61 23.34
CA GLY A 53 10.46 12.89 23.15
C GLY A 53 10.88 13.20 21.71
N THR A 54 10.55 12.35 20.72
CA THR A 54 11.10 12.52 19.36
C THR A 54 10.47 13.69 18.61
N THR A 55 9.14 13.82 18.67
CA THR A 55 8.39 14.88 17.98
C THR A 55 8.05 16.04 18.92
N CYS A 56 7.86 15.76 20.20
CA CYS A 56 7.70 16.75 21.28
C CYS A 56 8.08 16.11 22.63
N PRO A 57 8.37 16.88 23.69
CA PRO A 57 8.81 16.35 24.99
C PRO A 57 7.86 15.28 25.58
N ASP A 58 6.56 15.46 25.39
CA ASP A 58 5.52 14.55 25.92
C ASP A 58 4.99 13.55 24.87
N CYS A 59 5.58 13.54 23.67
CA CYS A 59 5.12 12.71 22.56
C CYS A 59 5.75 11.32 22.62
N CYS A 60 4.95 10.33 22.22
CA CYS A 60 5.35 8.94 22.13
C CYS A 60 5.24 8.50 20.68
N ASP A 61 6.35 8.08 20.07
CA ASP A 61 6.41 7.76 18.66
C ASP A 61 6.69 6.28 18.43
N LEU A 62 5.88 5.66 17.56
CA LEU A 62 6.14 4.31 17.09
C LEU A 62 7.16 4.35 15.94
N VAL A 63 8.30 3.71 16.14
CA VAL A 63 9.45 3.75 15.23
C VAL A 63 9.72 2.37 14.65
N PHE A 64 9.65 2.28 13.33
CA PHE A 64 10.01 1.08 12.58
C PHE A 64 11.53 1.04 12.31
N PRO A 65 12.14 -0.15 12.16
CA PRO A 65 13.47 -0.25 11.56
C PRO A 65 13.47 0.38 10.16
N GLY A 66 14.56 1.07 9.79
CA GLY A 66 14.59 1.92 8.59
C GLY A 66 14.28 1.22 7.26
N ASP A 67 14.66 -0.06 7.13
CA ASP A 67 14.39 -0.91 5.96
C ASP A 67 13.24 -1.90 6.17
N PHE A 68 12.49 -1.78 7.28
CA PHE A 68 11.39 -2.68 7.59
C PHE A 68 10.33 -2.61 6.49
N GLY A 69 10.11 -3.71 5.76
CA GLY A 69 9.16 -3.77 4.65
C GLY A 69 9.75 -3.45 3.28
N HIS A 70 10.98 -2.92 3.19
CA HIS A 70 11.64 -2.73 1.90
C HIS A 70 12.09 -4.07 1.33
N ALA A 71 11.69 -4.39 0.10
CA ALA A 71 11.96 -5.67 -0.58
C ALA A 71 11.49 -6.95 0.16
N ASP A 72 10.92 -6.82 1.36
CA ASP A 72 10.34 -7.90 2.17
C ASP A 72 8.82 -7.78 2.15
N LYS A 73 8.19 -8.53 1.25
CA LYS A 73 6.72 -8.52 1.08
C LYS A 73 5.98 -8.89 2.36
N LYS A 74 6.53 -9.77 3.22
CA LYS A 74 5.85 -10.17 4.45
C LYS A 74 5.81 -9.00 5.44
N LYS A 75 6.94 -8.30 5.61
CA LYS A 75 7.00 -7.08 6.45
C LYS A 75 6.23 -5.91 5.84
N LEU A 76 6.19 -5.76 4.52
CA LEU A 76 5.34 -4.75 3.89
C LEU A 76 3.85 -4.99 4.22
N GLN A 77 3.41 -6.25 4.17
CA GLN A 77 2.05 -6.64 4.55
C GLN A 77 1.76 -6.41 6.03
N VAL A 78 2.78 -6.46 6.91
CA VAL A 78 2.63 -6.03 8.30
C VAL A 78 2.25 -4.56 8.38
N ILE A 79 2.98 -3.69 7.67
CA ILE A 79 2.72 -2.25 7.70
C ILE A 79 1.33 -1.94 7.15
N ILE A 80 0.95 -2.56 6.02
CA ILE A 80 -0.38 -2.40 5.41
C ILE A 80 -1.49 -2.83 6.39
N LYS A 81 -1.31 -3.96 7.10
CA LYS A 81 -2.28 -4.41 8.11
C LYS A 81 -2.40 -3.43 9.28
N LEU A 82 -1.29 -2.82 9.71
CA LEU A 82 -1.29 -1.79 10.76
C LEU A 82 -2.07 -0.54 10.34
N VAL A 83 -1.99 -0.14 9.06
CA VAL A 83 -2.81 0.95 8.52
C VAL A 83 -4.29 0.55 8.51
N ARG A 84 -4.61 -0.65 8.01
CA ARG A 84 -6.00 -1.12 7.89
C ARG A 84 -6.71 -1.31 9.23
N SER A 85 -5.99 -1.74 10.27
CA SER A 85 -6.62 -2.19 11.51
C SER A 85 -7.16 -1.07 12.38
N GLY A 86 -6.76 0.19 12.16
CA GLY A 86 -7.11 1.33 13.02
C GLY A 86 -6.79 1.09 14.50
N THR A 87 -5.85 0.19 14.80
CA THR A 87 -5.61 -0.29 16.16
C THR A 87 -5.07 0.84 17.02
N LYS A 88 -5.74 1.09 18.14
CA LYS A 88 -5.23 1.91 19.24
C LYS A 88 -4.46 1.01 20.21
N ILE A 89 -3.47 1.59 20.88
CA ILE A 89 -2.75 0.91 21.95
C ILE A 89 -3.39 1.32 23.27
N ASP A 90 -3.81 0.32 24.04
CA ASP A 90 -4.77 0.47 25.13
C ASP A 90 -4.16 1.12 26.40
N ASP A 91 -2.84 1.19 26.51
CA ASP A 91 -2.13 1.55 27.74
C ASP A 91 -1.19 2.76 27.62
N VAL A 92 -1.26 3.53 26.52
CA VAL A 92 -0.47 4.75 26.33
C VAL A 92 -1.26 5.84 25.59
N ASP A 93 -1.63 6.89 26.32
CA ASP A 93 -2.49 7.98 25.83
C ASP A 93 -1.75 9.03 24.99
N CYS A 94 -0.43 9.15 25.14
CA CYS A 94 0.40 10.10 24.37
C CYS A 94 0.67 9.66 22.93
N MET A 95 0.30 8.44 22.55
CA MET A 95 0.56 7.91 21.21
C MET A 95 -0.62 8.14 20.28
N ARG A 96 -0.36 8.66 19.08
CA ARG A 96 -1.38 8.72 18.03
C ARG A 96 -1.80 7.30 17.62
N PRO A 97 -2.94 7.13 16.93
CA PRO A 97 -3.32 5.82 16.40
C PRO A 97 -2.21 5.21 15.53
N VAL A 98 -2.02 3.89 15.61
CA VAL A 98 -0.89 3.18 14.98
C VAL A 98 -0.82 3.41 13.47
N GLN A 99 -1.98 3.60 12.83
CA GLN A 99 -2.09 3.88 11.40
C GLN A 99 -1.26 5.10 10.95
N TYR A 100 -1.13 6.14 11.79
CA TYR A 100 -0.36 7.34 11.44
C TYR A 100 1.13 7.02 11.25
N TYR A 101 1.70 6.24 12.17
CA TYR A 101 3.10 5.83 12.10
C TYR A 101 3.34 4.86 10.93
N ALA A 102 2.40 3.93 10.72
CA ALA A 102 2.48 2.97 9.62
C ALA A 102 2.40 3.67 8.24
N LEU A 103 1.51 4.65 8.07
CA LEU A 103 1.42 5.47 6.85
C LEU A 103 2.69 6.29 6.61
N ARG A 104 3.25 6.93 7.65
CA ARG A 104 4.53 7.65 7.54
C ARG A 104 5.67 6.72 7.11
N HIS A 105 5.72 5.51 7.66
CA HIS A 105 6.72 4.51 7.29
C HIS A 105 6.52 4.01 5.85
N LEU A 106 5.29 3.74 5.42
CA LEU A 106 4.98 3.42 4.00
C LEU A 106 5.43 4.55 3.08
N LEU A 107 5.19 5.80 3.45
CA LEU A 107 5.62 6.94 2.65
C LEU A 107 7.13 6.99 2.55
N GLN A 108 7.85 6.76 3.64
CA GLN A 108 9.31 6.67 3.64
C GLN A 108 9.80 5.55 2.69
N LEU A 109 9.20 4.36 2.75
CA LEU A 109 9.55 3.27 1.83
C LEU A 109 9.29 3.67 0.37
N ALA A 110 8.15 4.28 0.08
CA ALA A 110 7.82 4.74 -1.26
C ALA A 110 8.79 5.82 -1.76
N VAL A 111 8.99 6.92 -1.03
CA VAL A 111 9.70 8.10 -1.56
C VAL A 111 11.20 8.10 -1.30
N VAL A 112 11.67 7.43 -0.23
CA VAL A 112 13.11 7.35 0.08
C VAL A 112 13.71 6.07 -0.47
N LYS A 113 13.05 4.94 -0.23
CA LYS A 113 13.54 3.62 -0.68
C LYS A 113 13.06 3.24 -2.08
N GLN A 114 12.20 4.04 -2.69
CA GLN A 114 11.66 3.81 -4.04
C GLN A 114 10.98 2.44 -4.16
N ASP A 115 10.32 2.01 -3.08
CA ASP A 115 9.61 0.74 -3.03
C ASP A 115 8.27 0.86 -3.77
N ALA A 116 8.17 0.20 -4.93
CA ALA A 116 6.98 0.24 -5.79
C ALA A 116 5.74 -0.36 -5.11
N GLY A 117 5.92 -1.37 -4.24
CA GLY A 117 4.81 -1.97 -3.50
C GLY A 117 4.21 -0.99 -2.51
N ALA A 118 5.07 -0.30 -1.74
CA ALA A 118 4.63 0.76 -0.83
C ALA A 118 3.98 1.93 -1.59
N ALA A 119 4.55 2.35 -2.72
CA ALA A 119 3.98 3.42 -3.54
C ALA A 119 2.59 3.04 -4.09
N LEU A 120 2.41 1.83 -4.62
CA LEU A 120 1.11 1.35 -5.10
C LEU A 120 0.07 1.29 -3.98
N SER A 121 0.43 0.81 -2.80
CA SER A 121 -0.48 0.79 -1.65
C SER A 121 -0.93 2.19 -1.24
N LEU A 122 -0.07 3.21 -1.38
CA LEU A 122 -0.43 4.60 -1.08
C LEU A 122 -1.26 5.25 -2.19
N LEU A 123 -0.90 5.03 -3.46
CA LEU A 123 -1.60 5.62 -4.60
C LEU A 123 -3.00 5.03 -4.80
N SER A 124 -3.15 3.72 -4.58
CA SER A 124 -4.43 3.01 -4.75
C SER A 124 -4.76 2.15 -3.52
N PRO A 125 -5.23 2.79 -2.43
CA PRO A 125 -5.59 2.07 -1.21
C PRO A 125 -6.66 1.01 -1.45
N SER A 126 -7.68 1.27 -2.27
CA SER A 126 -8.76 0.32 -2.55
C SER A 126 -8.26 -0.99 -3.17
N ALA A 127 -7.27 -0.94 -4.07
CA ALA A 127 -6.73 -2.11 -4.75
C ALA A 127 -5.55 -2.77 -4.01
N HIS A 128 -4.74 -2.00 -3.28
CA HIS A 128 -3.44 -2.46 -2.79
C HIS A 128 -3.18 -2.23 -1.29
N GLY A 129 -4.05 -1.51 -0.58
CA GLY A 129 -3.86 -1.19 0.84
C GLY A 129 -5.01 -1.63 1.75
N GLY A 130 -6.25 -1.56 1.27
CA GLY A 130 -7.47 -1.69 2.06
C GLY A 130 -7.47 -0.78 3.28
N PHE A 131 -6.96 0.45 3.16
CA PHE A 131 -6.73 1.33 4.31
C PHE A 131 -8.05 1.77 4.94
N ASN A 132 -8.08 1.78 6.28
CA ASN A 132 -9.14 2.40 7.04
C ASN A 132 -8.68 3.83 7.35
N LEU A 133 -9.14 4.79 6.55
CA LEU A 133 -8.80 6.20 6.71
C LEU A 133 -9.96 6.87 7.45
N ASP A 134 -9.69 7.47 8.61
CA ASP A 134 -10.68 8.19 9.41
C ASP A 134 -10.15 9.56 9.89
N GLY A 135 -11.09 10.45 10.21
CA GLY A 135 -10.82 11.80 10.72
C GLY A 135 -9.82 12.59 9.87
N GLU A 136 -8.89 13.26 10.54
CA GLU A 136 -7.83 14.08 9.93
C GLU A 136 -7.00 13.32 8.89
N VAL A 137 -6.77 12.00 9.08
CA VAL A 137 -6.01 11.21 8.09
C VAL A 137 -6.74 11.14 6.77
N ALA A 138 -8.06 10.91 6.79
CA ALA A 138 -8.86 10.79 5.59
C ALA A 138 -8.90 12.12 4.82
N GLU A 139 -9.02 13.22 5.56
CA GLU A 139 -9.05 14.58 5.04
C GLU A 139 -7.75 14.94 4.34
N GLU A 140 -6.60 14.69 4.96
CA GLU A 140 -5.29 15.07 4.42
C GLU A 140 -4.64 14.01 3.51
N TYR A 141 -5.29 12.86 3.32
CA TYR A 141 -4.64 11.69 2.71
C TYR A 141 -4.06 11.98 1.31
N ALA A 142 -4.83 12.68 0.49
CA ALA A 142 -4.45 12.97 -0.89
C ALA A 142 -3.22 13.89 -0.95
N GLY A 143 -3.14 14.91 -0.11
CA GLY A 143 -2.02 15.86 -0.06
C GLY A 143 -0.75 15.29 0.57
N GLU A 144 -0.91 14.59 1.70
CA GLU A 144 0.20 14.08 2.50
C GLU A 144 0.82 12.81 1.91
N TYR A 145 0.03 11.96 1.26
CA TYR A 145 0.50 10.67 0.75
C TYR A 145 0.48 10.57 -0.77
N GLN A 146 -0.68 10.72 -1.41
CA GLN A 146 -0.79 10.51 -2.87
C GLN A 146 0.04 11.54 -3.66
N LEU A 147 -0.15 12.83 -3.37
CA LEU A 147 0.59 13.92 -4.02
C LEU A 147 2.09 13.81 -3.71
N ARG A 148 2.48 13.44 -2.49
CA ARG A 148 3.90 13.25 -2.13
C ARG A 148 4.55 12.11 -2.92
N VAL A 149 3.84 11.01 -3.18
CA VAL A 149 4.35 9.93 -4.04
C VAL A 149 4.52 10.43 -5.47
N LEU A 150 3.54 11.12 -6.04
CA LEU A 150 3.66 11.72 -7.38
C LEU A 150 4.77 12.77 -7.47
N GLU A 151 5.06 13.48 -6.37
CA GLU A 151 6.12 14.49 -6.31
C GLU A 151 7.52 13.86 -6.24
N LYS A 152 7.69 12.71 -5.57
CA LYS A 152 9.02 12.22 -5.14
C LYS A 152 9.40 10.83 -5.63
N PHE A 153 8.44 10.00 -6.05
CA PHE A 153 8.77 8.70 -6.64
C PHE A 153 9.36 8.91 -8.03
N LYS A 154 10.52 8.30 -8.30
CA LYS A 154 11.35 8.59 -9.48
C LYS A 154 10.78 8.02 -10.76
N ASP A 155 10.30 6.78 -10.73
CA ASP A 155 9.74 6.10 -11.90
C ASP A 155 8.26 5.77 -11.71
N LEU A 156 7.38 6.63 -12.24
CA LEU A 156 5.93 6.46 -12.12
C LEU A 156 5.36 5.48 -13.16
N ARG A 157 6.10 5.13 -14.21
CA ARG A 157 5.58 4.33 -15.33
C ARG A 157 5.04 2.96 -14.93
N PRO A 158 5.70 2.19 -14.04
CA PRO A 158 5.17 0.89 -13.63
C PRO A 158 4.01 1.00 -12.64
N LEU A 159 3.76 2.19 -12.07
CA LEU A 159 2.74 2.40 -11.05
C LEU A 159 1.42 2.88 -11.64
N LEU A 160 1.48 3.70 -12.70
CA LEU A 160 0.34 4.40 -13.24
C LEU A 160 -0.34 3.62 -14.37
N ASN A 161 -1.66 3.70 -14.39
CA ASN A 161 -2.52 3.30 -15.49
C ASN A 161 -3.66 4.31 -15.58
N VAL A 162 -4.36 4.36 -16.72
CA VAL A 162 -5.40 5.37 -17.00
C VAL A 162 -6.43 5.50 -15.89
N LYS A 163 -6.89 4.37 -15.32
CA LYS A 163 -7.86 4.38 -14.22
C LYS A 163 -7.29 5.05 -12.97
N LEU A 164 -6.06 4.68 -12.59
CA LEU A 164 -5.40 5.27 -11.42
C LEU A 164 -5.10 6.76 -11.64
N GLU A 165 -4.74 7.17 -12.86
CA GLU A 165 -4.53 8.58 -13.21
C GLU A 165 -5.81 9.41 -13.00
N GLU A 166 -6.96 8.88 -13.42
CA GLU A 166 -8.28 9.49 -13.17
C GLU A 166 -8.57 9.60 -11.67
N GLU A 167 -8.47 8.50 -10.93
CA GLU A 167 -8.71 8.46 -9.48
C GLU A 167 -7.80 9.43 -8.71
N LEU A 168 -6.51 9.49 -9.05
CA LEU A 168 -5.56 10.40 -8.41
C LEU A 168 -5.86 11.86 -8.73
N SER A 169 -6.22 12.17 -9.98
CA SER A 169 -6.57 13.54 -10.36
C SER A 169 -7.82 14.03 -9.61
N ASP A 170 -8.86 13.19 -9.51
CA ASP A 170 -10.08 13.54 -8.80
C ASP A 170 -9.84 13.66 -7.29
N SER A 171 -9.13 12.71 -6.69
CA SER A 171 -8.80 12.73 -5.25
C SER A 171 -7.99 13.97 -4.87
N ILE A 172 -6.89 14.25 -5.57
CA ILE A 172 -6.00 15.37 -5.23
C ILE A 172 -6.65 16.72 -5.53
N CYS A 173 -7.38 16.87 -6.64
CA CYS A 173 -8.05 18.15 -6.94
C CYS A 173 -9.20 18.42 -5.97
N SER A 174 -9.96 17.40 -5.55
CA SER A 174 -11.01 17.56 -4.54
C SER A 174 -10.43 17.98 -3.18
N TRP A 175 -9.34 17.34 -2.75
CA TRP A 175 -8.62 17.77 -1.55
C TRP A 175 -8.11 19.21 -1.67
N LEU A 176 -7.52 19.57 -2.81
CA LEU A 176 -6.98 20.91 -3.03
C LEU A 176 -8.07 22.00 -3.02
N GLU A 177 -9.29 21.68 -3.45
CA GLU A 177 -10.43 22.59 -3.42
C GLU A 177 -10.92 22.87 -1.99
N VAL A 178 -10.97 21.83 -1.15
CA VAL A 178 -11.56 21.91 0.19
C VAL A 178 -10.54 22.37 1.24
N LEU A 179 -9.33 21.83 1.20
CA LEU A 179 -8.31 22.00 2.25
C LEU A 179 -7.00 22.61 1.72
N GLY A 180 -6.84 22.66 0.40
CA GLY A 180 -5.58 23.06 -0.22
C GLY A 180 -5.17 24.50 0.05
N GLU A 181 -3.99 24.67 0.63
CA GLU A 181 -3.37 25.99 0.80
C GLU A 181 -2.74 26.50 -0.50
N LYS A 182 -2.33 27.78 -0.49
CA LYS A 182 -1.58 28.37 -1.61
C LYS A 182 -0.29 27.60 -1.93
N SER A 183 0.38 27.10 -0.90
CA SER A 183 1.58 26.26 -1.00
C SER A 183 1.29 24.96 -1.76
N ASP A 184 0.14 24.32 -1.50
CA ASP A 184 -0.26 23.08 -2.15
C ASP A 184 -0.64 23.27 -3.61
N ARG A 185 -1.28 24.40 -3.95
CA ARG A 185 -1.54 24.76 -5.36
C ARG A 185 -0.25 24.84 -6.15
N ILE A 186 0.82 25.37 -5.55
CA ILE A 186 2.16 25.42 -6.17
C ILE A 186 2.74 24.00 -6.32
N ARG A 187 2.59 23.14 -5.31
CA ARG A 187 3.04 21.75 -5.37
C ARG A 187 2.33 20.98 -6.47
N VAL A 188 1.00 21.09 -6.57
CA VAL A 188 0.19 20.45 -7.62
C VAL A 188 0.59 20.96 -9.01
N LYS A 189 0.77 22.27 -9.21
CA LYS A 189 1.29 22.82 -10.48
C LYS A 189 2.64 22.20 -10.86
N ARG A 190 3.55 22.06 -9.90
CA ARG A 190 4.87 21.45 -10.12
C ARG A 190 4.75 19.98 -10.52
N VAL A 191 3.86 19.23 -9.87
CA VAL A 191 3.60 17.83 -10.22
C VAL A 191 3.03 17.72 -11.63
N ILE A 192 2.08 18.57 -12.02
CA ILE A 192 1.55 18.61 -13.39
C ILE A 192 2.67 18.87 -14.41
N SER A 193 3.52 19.89 -14.17
CA SER A 193 4.65 20.17 -15.06
C SER A 193 5.65 19.02 -15.15
N ARG A 194 5.93 18.36 -14.01
CA ARG A 194 6.79 17.17 -13.96
C ARG A 194 6.21 16.04 -14.80
N LEU A 195 4.95 15.67 -14.58
CA LEU A 195 4.25 14.63 -15.33
C LEU A 195 4.32 14.89 -16.83
N GLN A 196 4.09 16.14 -17.26
CA GLN A 196 4.20 16.53 -18.65
C GLN A 196 5.62 16.32 -19.20
N SER A 197 6.65 16.70 -18.44
CA SER A 197 8.06 16.53 -18.85
C SER A 197 8.54 15.07 -18.88
N GLU A 198 7.93 14.19 -18.08
CA GLU A 198 8.31 12.77 -17.98
C GLU A 198 7.56 11.85 -18.98
N GLY A 199 6.70 12.45 -19.81
CA GLY A 199 5.96 11.76 -20.88
C GLY A 199 4.54 11.34 -20.50
N PHE A 200 4.01 11.78 -19.35
CA PHE A 200 2.63 11.56 -18.92
C PHE A 200 1.71 12.70 -19.38
N SER A 201 1.82 13.13 -20.64
CA SER A 201 1.12 14.32 -21.15
C SER A 201 -0.40 14.23 -21.03
N GLN A 202 -0.97 13.02 -21.22
CA GLN A 202 -2.42 12.80 -21.08
C GLN A 202 -2.85 12.96 -19.62
N PHE A 203 -2.13 12.32 -18.69
CA PHE A 203 -2.38 12.48 -17.25
C PHE A 203 -2.21 13.94 -16.82
N ALA A 204 -1.14 14.61 -17.22
CA ALA A 204 -0.91 16.01 -16.88
C ALA A 204 -2.04 16.93 -17.38
N ALA A 205 -2.53 16.70 -18.61
CA ALA A 205 -3.67 17.44 -19.16
C ALA A 205 -4.98 17.17 -18.40
N LEU A 206 -5.25 15.90 -18.08
CA LEU A 206 -6.39 15.50 -17.26
C LEU A 206 -6.33 16.16 -15.87
N PHE A 207 -5.19 16.05 -15.20
CA PHE A 207 -4.96 16.61 -13.87
C PHE A 207 -5.12 18.14 -13.88
N SER A 208 -4.56 18.82 -14.88
CA SER A 208 -4.76 20.26 -15.06
C SER A 208 -6.22 20.64 -15.32
N LYS A 209 -6.97 19.80 -16.05
CA LYS A 209 -8.39 20.03 -16.33
C LYS A 209 -9.24 19.85 -15.07
N ARG A 210 -8.98 18.82 -14.26
CA ARG A 210 -9.71 18.56 -13.01
C ARG A 210 -9.48 19.66 -11.98
N CYS A 211 -8.25 20.15 -11.84
CA CYS A 211 -7.91 21.24 -10.94
C CYS A 211 -8.18 22.64 -11.54
N LYS A 212 -8.93 22.73 -12.65
CA LYS A 212 -9.20 24.01 -13.32
C LYS A 212 -9.96 24.95 -12.39
N GLY A 213 -9.46 26.18 -12.25
CA GLY A 213 -10.05 27.19 -11.36
C GLY A 213 -9.41 27.27 -9.97
N LEU A 214 -8.67 26.24 -9.55
CA LEU A 214 -7.94 26.24 -8.27
C LEU A 214 -6.60 26.99 -8.32
N PHE A 215 -6.19 27.40 -9.52
CA PHE A 215 -4.87 27.97 -9.80
C PHE A 215 -4.83 29.48 -9.94
N ASN A 216 -5.99 30.12 -9.82
CA ASN A 216 -6.18 31.58 -9.86
C ASN A 216 -6.03 32.18 -8.46
#